data_AF-A0A946CQU2-F1
#
_entry.id   AF-A0A946CQU2-F1
#
_cell.length_a   1.000
_cell.length_b   1.000
_cell.length_c   1.000
_cell.angle_alpha   90.00
_cell.angle_beta   90.00
_cell.angle_gamma   90.00
#
_symmetry.space_group_name_H-M   'P 1'
#
loop_
_entity.id
_entity.type
_entity.pdbx_description
1 polymer ?
#
loop_
_entity_poly.entity_id
_entity_poly.type
_entity_poly.pdbx_seq_one_letter_code
_entity_poly.pdbx_strand_id
1 'polypeptide(L)'
;MTNTPTKNNAPRIAADVPCGHAVSRPDNADTVFVKAERQGTDYIHHYLIQLDPAPKVEMALIYIDPDELLIDHAVRPVFVIGDGVEAGSPDIGHIFKNPKGSFLKVVEDPKSQKMFAFIDITTGDVCRRQERKVSQVHMEWRIERIVG
;
A
#
# COMPACT_ATOMS: atom_id res chain seq x y z
N MET A 1 23.12 11.93 24.54
CA MET A 1 23.35 12.35 23.15
C MET A 1 22.61 11.36 22.27
N THR A 2 21.41 11.69 21.83
CA THR A 2 20.62 10.84 20.93
C THR A 2 20.98 11.23 19.50
N ASN A 3 21.70 10.36 18.80
CA ASN A 3 21.90 10.48 17.36
C ASN A 3 20.55 10.31 16.67
N THR A 4 19.92 11.41 16.30
CA THR A 4 18.81 11.41 15.34
C THR A 4 19.42 11.11 13.97
N PRO A 5 19.02 10.03 13.27
CA PRO A 5 19.48 9.80 11.91
C PRO A 5 19.05 10.98 11.06
N THR A 6 20.01 11.62 10.38
CA THR A 6 19.73 12.63 9.36
C THR A 6 18.90 11.97 8.25
N LYS A 7 17.61 12.34 8.18
CA LYS A 7 16.69 11.93 7.12
C LYS A 7 17.26 12.37 5.79
N ASN A 8 17.71 11.42 4.98
CA ASN A 8 18.13 11.71 3.64
C ASN A 8 16.89 11.78 2.75
N ASN A 9 16.23 12.95 2.72
CA ASN A 9 15.01 13.20 1.92
C ASN A 9 15.28 13.37 0.42
N ALA A 10 16.45 12.93 -0.07
CA ALA A 10 16.77 13.02 -1.48
C ALA A 10 15.86 12.06 -2.27
N PRO A 11 15.16 12.52 -3.32
CA PRO A 11 14.38 11.64 -4.16
C PRO A 11 15.25 10.55 -4.79
N ARG A 12 14.69 9.35 -4.91
CA ARG A 12 15.30 8.21 -5.60
C ARG A 12 14.32 7.54 -6.53
N ILE A 13 14.82 6.83 -7.53
CA ILE A 13 13.98 6.09 -8.46
C ILE A 13 13.17 5.01 -7.74
N ALA A 14 11.95 4.76 -8.21
CA ALA A 14 11.02 3.83 -7.59
C ALA A 14 11.53 2.38 -7.52
N ALA A 15 12.45 1.99 -8.41
CA ALA A 15 13.12 0.70 -8.36
C ALA A 15 14.06 0.52 -7.15
N ASP A 16 14.59 1.62 -6.60
CA ASP A 16 15.52 1.60 -5.46
C ASP A 16 14.79 1.71 -4.11
N VAL A 17 13.49 2.00 -4.13
CA VAL A 17 12.67 2.10 -2.92
C VAL A 17 12.16 0.71 -2.53
N PRO A 18 12.42 0.23 -1.29
CA PRO A 18 11.92 -1.07 -0.87
C PRO A 18 10.39 -1.19 -0.90
N CYS A 19 9.87 -2.33 -1.36
CA CYS A 19 8.44 -2.66 -1.29
C CYS A 19 7.92 -2.54 0.16
N GLY A 20 6.75 -1.93 0.32
CA GLY A 20 6.06 -1.66 1.58
C GLY A 20 6.52 -0.41 2.32
N HIS A 21 7.52 0.32 1.82
CA HIS A 21 7.89 1.60 2.40
C HIS A 21 6.84 2.68 2.14
N ALA A 22 6.67 3.57 3.12
CA ALA A 22 5.97 4.81 2.97
C ALA A 22 6.78 5.75 2.09
N VAL A 23 6.11 6.40 1.14
CA VAL A 23 6.73 7.33 0.22
C VAL A 23 5.84 8.55 -0.02
N SER A 24 6.45 9.63 -0.48
CA SER A 24 5.74 10.76 -1.08
C SER A 24 6.32 11.07 -2.45
N ARG A 25 5.55 11.77 -3.29
CA ARG A 25 6.09 12.30 -4.54
C ARG A 25 6.79 13.64 -4.28
N PRO A 26 7.88 13.98 -4.99
CA PRO A 26 8.58 15.26 -4.81
C PRO A 26 7.69 16.50 -5.05
N ASP A 27 6.67 16.39 -5.90
CA ASP A 27 5.71 17.45 -6.22
C ASP A 27 4.48 17.47 -5.30
N ASN A 28 4.32 16.47 -4.44
CA ASN A 28 3.21 16.34 -3.50
C ASN A 28 3.66 15.61 -2.22
N ALA A 29 4.40 16.35 -1.39
CA ALA A 29 4.91 15.87 -0.11
C ALA A 29 3.80 15.67 0.95
N ASP A 30 2.66 16.32 0.80
CA ASP A 30 1.53 16.25 1.73
C ASP A 30 0.70 14.96 1.58
N THR A 31 0.98 14.17 0.53
CA THR A 31 0.32 12.88 0.31
C THR A 31 1.31 11.76 0.57
N VAL A 32 0.89 10.80 1.40
CA VAL A 32 1.66 9.61 1.72
C VAL A 32 1.07 8.41 1.00
N PHE A 33 1.95 7.66 0.36
CA PHE A 33 1.66 6.42 -0.33
C PHE A 33 2.42 5.28 0.33
N VAL A 34 1.99 4.04 0.07
CA VAL A 34 2.85 2.87 0.23
C VAL A 34 3.34 2.43 -1.15
N LYS A 35 4.64 2.18 -1.25
CA LYS A 35 5.25 1.55 -2.41
C LYS A 35 4.85 0.08 -2.44
N ALA A 36 4.26 -0.38 -3.54
CA ALA A 36 3.85 -1.76 -3.73
C ALA A 36 4.51 -2.35 -4.98
N GLU A 37 4.63 -3.68 -4.99
CA GLU A 37 5.24 -4.42 -6.08
C GLU A 37 4.45 -5.66 -6.45
N ARG A 38 4.45 -5.97 -7.74
CA ARG A 38 3.97 -7.25 -8.26
C ARG A 38 5.08 -7.94 -9.02
N GLN A 39 5.40 -9.16 -8.62
CA GLN A 39 6.28 -10.02 -9.39
C GLN A 39 5.58 -10.44 -10.71
N GLY A 40 6.14 -9.99 -11.83
CA GLY A 40 5.86 -10.52 -13.17
C GLY A 40 6.81 -11.67 -13.52
N THR A 41 6.67 -12.21 -14.73
CA THR A 41 7.54 -13.28 -15.23
C THR A 41 8.97 -12.79 -15.43
N ASP A 42 9.12 -11.63 -16.08
CA ASP A 42 10.43 -11.09 -16.50
C ASP A 42 10.79 -9.76 -15.82
N TYR A 43 9.82 -9.12 -15.16
CA TYR A 43 9.98 -7.79 -14.57
C TYR A 43 9.11 -7.61 -13.32
N ILE A 44 9.49 -6.67 -12.47
CA ILE A 44 8.71 -6.23 -11.31
C ILE A 44 7.87 -5.04 -11.77
N HIS A 45 6.58 -5.06 -11.46
CA HIS A 45 5.72 -3.91 -11.66
C HIS A 45 5.70 -3.07 -10.39
N HIS A 46 5.85 -1.75 -10.53
CA HIS A 46 5.91 -0.79 -9.43
C HIS A 46 4.56 -0.05 -9.32
N TYR A 47 4.05 0.09 -8.10
CA TYR A 47 2.79 0.76 -7.83
C TYR A 47 2.85 1.63 -6.58
N LEU A 48 1.93 2.59 -6.49
CA LEU A 48 1.61 3.33 -5.28
C LEU A 48 0.16 3.06 -4.86
N ILE A 49 -0.09 3.01 -3.56
CA ILE A 49 -1.42 3.14 -2.98
C ILE A 49 -1.43 4.35 -2.05
N GLN A 50 -2.34 5.30 -2.27
CA GLN A 50 -2.49 6.47 -1.41
C GLN A 50 -3.08 6.07 -0.05
N LEU A 51 -2.43 6.45 1.04
CA LEU A 51 -2.83 6.14 2.41
C LEU A 51 -3.33 7.37 3.17
N ASP A 52 -2.63 8.50 3.02
CA ASP A 52 -2.94 9.72 3.77
C ASP A 52 -2.80 10.97 2.87
N PRO A 53 -3.83 11.82 2.76
CA PRO A 53 -5.20 11.55 3.21
C PRO A 53 -5.76 10.32 2.49
N ALA A 54 -6.60 9.55 3.17
CA ALA A 54 -7.32 8.45 2.52
C ALA A 54 -8.10 9.00 1.31
N PRO A 55 -8.06 8.32 0.14
CA PRO A 55 -8.70 8.81 -1.07
C PRO A 55 -10.22 8.92 -0.89
N LYS A 56 -10.81 10.00 -1.44
CA LYS A 56 -12.25 10.31 -1.31
C LYS A 56 -13.17 9.48 -2.22
N VAL A 57 -12.63 8.92 -3.31
CA VAL A 57 -13.43 8.25 -4.35
C VAL A 57 -13.18 6.75 -4.29
N GLU A 58 -11.99 6.29 -4.65
CA GLU A 58 -11.65 4.86 -4.57
C GLU A 58 -10.15 4.69 -4.24
N MET A 59 -9.85 3.65 -3.48
CA MET A 59 -8.47 3.25 -3.21
C MET A 59 -7.97 2.36 -4.34
N ALA A 60 -6.96 2.81 -5.07
CA ALA A 60 -6.49 2.17 -6.29
C ALA A 60 -4.98 1.89 -6.28
N LEU A 61 -4.59 0.89 -7.06
CA LEU A 61 -3.21 0.71 -7.50
C LEU A 61 -2.88 1.72 -8.59
N ILE A 62 -1.94 2.61 -8.30
CA ILE A 62 -1.42 3.58 -9.25
C ILE A 62 -0.13 3.00 -9.82
N TYR A 63 -0.14 2.60 -11.09
CA TYR A 63 1.08 2.17 -11.76
C TYR A 63 2.06 3.34 -11.87
N ILE A 64 3.33 3.08 -11.60
CA ILE A 64 4.43 4.03 -11.75
C ILE A 64 5.57 3.42 -12.55
N ASP A 65 6.33 4.27 -13.23
CA ASP A 65 7.56 3.86 -13.89
C ASP A 65 8.64 3.53 -12.84
N PRO A 66 9.48 2.48 -13.02
CA PRO A 66 10.59 2.20 -12.12
C PRO A 66 11.58 3.37 -11.94
N ASP A 67 11.67 4.27 -12.93
CA ASP A 67 12.54 5.45 -12.89
C ASP A 67 11.86 6.70 -12.29
N GLU A 68 10.58 6.61 -11.91
CA GLU A 68 9.86 7.71 -11.25
C GLU A 68 10.51 8.04 -9.90
N LEU A 69 10.73 9.34 -9.62
CA LEU A 69 11.36 9.78 -8.39
C LEU A 69 10.37 9.79 -7.21
N LEU A 70 10.77 9.19 -6.10
CA LEU A 70 10.02 9.12 -4.85
C LEU A 70 10.90 9.58 -3.68
N ILE A 71 10.27 10.22 -2.70
CA ILE A 71 10.87 10.46 -1.38
C ILE A 71 10.56 9.26 -0.51
N ASP A 72 11.57 8.48 -0.15
CA ASP A 72 11.46 7.31 0.74
C ASP A 72 11.52 7.76 2.20
N HIS A 73 10.44 7.49 2.96
CA HIS A 73 10.38 7.80 4.39
C HIS A 73 11.09 6.76 5.25
N ALA A 74 11.66 5.70 4.64
CA ALA A 74 12.42 4.63 5.29
C ALA A 74 11.65 3.90 6.41
N VAL A 75 10.32 3.91 6.34
CA VAL A 75 9.43 3.28 7.32
C VAL A 75 8.31 2.54 6.62
N ARG A 76 7.86 1.43 7.19
CA ARG A 76 6.65 0.72 6.75
C ARG A 76 5.44 1.31 7.48
N PRO A 77 4.34 1.66 6.80
CA PRO A 77 3.11 2.08 7.45
C PRO A 77 2.60 1.00 8.40
N VAL A 78 2.21 1.38 9.61
CA VAL A 78 1.54 0.48 10.56
C VAL A 78 0.05 0.75 10.49
N PHE A 79 -0.74 -0.26 10.14
CA PHE A 79 -2.19 -0.13 10.07
C PHE A 79 -2.81 -0.39 11.44
N VAL A 80 -3.46 0.63 12.01
CA VAL A 80 -4.37 0.45 13.14
C VAL A 80 -5.72 0.07 12.57
N ILE A 81 -6.10 -1.19 12.78
CA ILE A 81 -7.32 -1.77 12.22
C ILE A 81 -8.43 -1.68 13.28
N GLY A 82 -9.59 -1.15 12.90
CA GLY A 82 -10.77 -1.06 13.76
C GLY A 82 -11.47 -2.41 13.95
N ASP A 83 -12.67 -2.36 14.53
CA ASP A 83 -13.50 -3.56 14.72
C ASP A 83 -13.79 -4.24 13.38
N GLY A 84 -13.89 -5.56 13.42
CA GLY A 84 -14.12 -6.36 12.23
C GLY A 84 -15.34 -7.25 12.35
N VAL A 85 -16.04 -7.44 11.24
CA VAL A 85 -17.21 -8.31 11.12
C VAL A 85 -16.75 -9.67 10.60
N GLU A 86 -17.26 -10.75 11.19
CA GLU A 86 -16.95 -12.11 10.75
C GLU A 86 -17.57 -12.42 9.37
N ALA A 87 -16.83 -13.15 8.55
CA ALA A 87 -17.31 -13.77 7.30
C ALA A 87 -18.00 -12.84 6.27
N GLY A 88 -17.64 -11.55 6.24
CA GLY A 88 -18.10 -10.59 5.23
C GLY A 88 -17.35 -10.67 3.88
N SER A 89 -17.93 -10.07 2.83
CA SER A 89 -17.21 -9.77 1.59
C SER A 89 -16.51 -8.42 1.74
N PRO A 90 -15.19 -8.31 1.57
CA PRO A 90 -14.50 -7.02 1.60
C PRO A 90 -14.85 -6.17 0.38
N ASP A 91 -15.08 -4.88 0.59
CA ASP A 91 -15.19 -3.88 -0.48
C ASP A 91 -13.84 -3.16 -0.69
N ILE A 92 -13.76 -2.32 -1.72
CA ILE A 92 -12.60 -1.47 -1.97
C ILE A 92 -12.32 -0.60 -0.73
N GLY A 93 -11.06 -0.53 -0.32
CA GLY A 93 -10.64 0.18 0.87
C GLY A 93 -10.80 -0.60 2.17
N HIS A 94 -11.45 -1.77 2.19
CA HIS A 94 -11.51 -2.60 3.39
C HIS A 94 -10.23 -3.41 3.58
N ILE A 95 -9.84 -3.61 4.84
CA ILE A 95 -8.83 -4.61 5.22
C ILE A 95 -9.57 -5.88 5.62
N PHE A 96 -9.09 -7.04 5.18
CA PHE A 96 -9.66 -8.32 5.59
C PHE A 96 -8.58 -9.33 5.94
N LYS A 97 -8.96 -10.33 6.73
CA LYS A 97 -8.09 -11.43 7.16
C LYS A 97 -8.48 -12.72 6.50
N ASN A 98 -7.48 -13.54 6.18
CA ASN A 98 -7.64 -14.91 5.74
C ASN A 98 -6.46 -15.76 6.29
N PRO A 99 -6.39 -17.08 6.03
CA PRO A 99 -5.28 -17.92 6.52
C PRO A 99 -3.87 -17.55 6.02
N LYS A 100 -3.75 -16.68 5.01
CA LYS A 100 -2.49 -16.22 4.43
C LYS A 100 -2.02 -14.87 4.98
N GLY A 101 -2.87 -14.11 5.68
CA GLY A 101 -2.49 -12.80 6.20
C GLY A 101 -3.65 -11.79 6.24
N SER A 102 -3.27 -10.52 6.29
CA SER A 102 -4.19 -9.37 6.27
C SER A 102 -3.97 -8.58 4.99
N PHE A 103 -5.05 -8.29 4.28
CA PHE A 103 -4.99 -7.70 2.95
C PHE A 103 -5.91 -6.51 2.82
N LEU A 104 -5.41 -5.43 2.22
CA LEU A 104 -6.19 -4.27 1.80
C LEU A 104 -6.68 -4.50 0.36
N LYS A 105 -8.00 -4.40 0.15
CA LYS A 105 -8.59 -4.54 -1.19
C LYS A 105 -8.59 -3.19 -1.91
N VAL A 106 -8.06 -3.16 -3.13
CA VAL A 106 -7.90 -1.94 -3.93
C VAL A 106 -8.32 -2.18 -5.37
N VAL A 107 -8.66 -1.11 -6.10
CA VAL A 107 -8.95 -1.19 -7.55
C VAL A 107 -7.65 -1.45 -8.32
N GLU A 108 -7.67 -2.39 -9.25
CA GLU A 108 -6.63 -2.59 -10.28
C GLU A 108 -7.12 -1.93 -11.57
N ASP A 109 -6.24 -1.27 -12.34
CA ASP A 109 -6.58 -0.46 -13.54
C ASP A 109 -7.73 -1.06 -14.37
N PRO A 110 -8.78 -0.28 -14.73
CA PRO A 110 -9.94 -0.73 -15.50
C PRO A 110 -9.60 -1.31 -16.89
N LYS A 111 -8.40 -1.07 -17.44
CA LYS A 111 -7.92 -1.73 -18.66
C LYS A 111 -7.59 -3.20 -18.44
N SER A 112 -7.44 -3.64 -17.19
CA SER A 112 -7.20 -5.03 -16.84
C SER A 112 -8.53 -5.78 -16.65
N GLN A 113 -8.60 -7.05 -17.05
CA GLN A 113 -9.79 -7.89 -16.81
C GLN A 113 -10.08 -8.14 -15.31
N LYS A 114 -9.23 -7.64 -14.40
CA LYS A 114 -9.39 -7.77 -12.96
C LYS A 114 -9.71 -6.39 -12.39
N MET A 115 -10.86 -6.28 -11.75
CA MET A 115 -11.31 -5.00 -11.18
C MET A 115 -10.63 -4.68 -9.84
N PHE A 116 -9.88 -5.61 -9.25
CA PHE A 116 -9.30 -5.45 -7.92
C PHE A 116 -8.01 -6.25 -7.71
N ALA A 117 -7.19 -5.74 -6.80
CA ALA A 117 -6.00 -6.36 -6.26
C ALA A 117 -6.01 -6.33 -4.72
N PHE A 118 -5.06 -7.05 -4.13
CA PHE A 118 -4.95 -7.22 -2.69
C PHE A 118 -3.53 -6.89 -2.25
N ILE A 119 -3.38 -5.96 -1.31
CA ILE A 119 -2.07 -5.57 -0.78
C ILE A 119 -1.87 -6.22 0.56
N ASP A 120 -0.79 -6.99 0.73
CA ASP A 120 -0.40 -7.43 2.07
C ASP A 120 0.01 -6.19 2.88
N ILE A 121 -0.74 -5.89 3.94
CA ILE A 121 -0.54 -4.66 4.73
C ILE A 121 0.75 -4.70 5.58
N THR A 122 1.43 -5.85 5.63
CA THR A 122 2.70 -6.05 6.34
C THR A 122 3.88 -5.82 5.39
N THR A 123 3.81 -6.37 4.17
CA THR A 123 4.94 -6.39 3.23
C THR A 123 4.84 -5.35 2.12
N GLY A 124 3.62 -4.92 1.77
CA GLY A 124 3.35 -4.08 0.59
C GLY A 124 3.15 -4.88 -0.71
N ASP A 125 3.23 -6.22 -0.66
CA ASP A 125 3.16 -7.03 -1.87
C ASP A 125 1.76 -7.06 -2.48
N VAL A 126 1.72 -6.90 -3.81
CA VAL A 126 0.49 -7.05 -4.60
C VAL A 126 0.20 -8.53 -4.84
N CYS A 127 -0.77 -9.03 -4.10
CA CYS A 127 -1.23 -10.41 -4.14
C CYS A 127 -2.46 -10.62 -5.04
N ARG A 128 -2.55 -11.80 -5.66
CA ARG A 128 -3.74 -12.24 -6.42
C ARG A 128 -4.58 -13.23 -5.62
N ARG A 129 -5.91 -13.21 -5.84
CA ARG A 129 -6.86 -14.24 -5.36
C ARG A 129 -6.87 -14.42 -3.83
N GLN A 130 -6.80 -13.32 -3.08
CA GLN A 130 -6.79 -13.37 -1.60
C GLN A 130 -8.19 -13.36 -0.98
N GLU A 131 -9.23 -12.98 -1.70
CA GLU A 131 -10.62 -13.03 -1.22
C GLU A 131 -11.17 -14.47 -1.20
N ARG A 132 -10.56 -15.32 -0.37
CA ARG A 132 -10.91 -16.73 -0.14
C ARG A 132 -10.78 -17.02 1.34
N LYS A 133 -11.75 -17.74 1.91
CA LYS A 133 -11.77 -18.08 3.35
C LYS A 133 -11.58 -16.83 4.22
N VAL A 134 -12.28 -15.75 3.87
CA VAL A 134 -12.23 -14.49 4.63
C VAL A 134 -12.82 -14.77 6.01
N SER A 135 -12.03 -14.53 7.06
CA SER A 135 -12.45 -14.75 8.45
C SER A 135 -13.01 -13.47 9.06
N GLN A 136 -12.47 -12.30 8.68
CA GLN A 136 -12.83 -11.01 9.25
C GLN A 136 -12.67 -9.91 8.20
N VAL A 137 -13.58 -8.94 8.17
CA VAL A 137 -13.52 -7.72 7.34
C VAL A 137 -13.58 -6.50 8.26
N HIS A 138 -12.67 -5.56 8.04
CA HIS A 138 -12.50 -4.32 8.78
C HIS A 138 -12.74 -3.13 7.84
N MET A 139 -13.82 -2.39 8.11
CA MET A 139 -14.23 -1.24 7.30
C MET A 139 -13.46 0.03 7.66
N GLU A 140 -13.00 0.11 8.91
CA GLU A 140 -12.26 1.24 9.43
C GLU A 140 -10.82 0.84 9.72
N TRP A 141 -9.90 1.69 9.28
CA TRP A 141 -8.50 1.62 9.65
C TRP A 141 -7.88 3.00 9.49
N ARG A 142 -6.72 3.19 10.10
CA ARG A 142 -5.88 4.36 9.92
C ARG A 142 -4.42 3.94 9.94
N ILE A 143 -3.55 4.81 9.47
CA ILE A 143 -2.12 4.61 9.66
C ILE A 143 -1.72 5.17 11.03
N GLU A 144 -1.05 4.35 11.84
CA GLU A 144 -0.33 4.84 13.01
C GLU A 144 0.78 5.74 12.50
N ARG A 145 0.61 7.05 12.71
CA ARG A 145 1.43 8.18 12.25
C ARG A 145 2.75 7.75 11.59
N ILE A 146 2.83 7.96 10.28
CA ILE A 146 4.10 7.93 9.56
C ILE A 146 4.85 9.17 10.02
N VAL A 147 5.63 9.05 11.10
CA VAL A 147 6.51 10.12 11.54
C VAL A 147 7.68 10.13 10.56
N GLY A 148 7.44 10.79 9.44
CA GLY A 148 8.46 11.19 8.49
C GLY A 148 9.38 12.22 9.09
#